data_AF-A0A1C0AYY4-F1
#
_entry.id   AF-A0A1C0AYY4-F1
#
_cell.length_a   1.000
_cell.length_b   1.000
_cell.length_c   1.000
_cell.angle_alpha   90.00
_cell.angle_beta   90.00
_cell.angle_gamma   90.00
#
_symmetry.space_group_name_H-M   'P 1'
#
loop_
_entity.id
_entity.type
_entity.pdbx_description
1 polymer ?
#
loop_
_entity_poly.entity_id
_entity_poly.type
_entity_poly.pdbx_seq_one_letter_code
_entity_poly.pdbx_strand_id
1 'polypeptide(L)'
;MNKKEQEKSKLIKYSIRIFIILVILYIIVATLAYIRNSSHIEDTNEIKTPITMELLSDKIKMNLDKASPLIKNKLLTLKEEINIKIDEEVDYLFKNIIDKNIDKYLDMHYSFTGSHIELGILAFGDYDEFISAQLLGKDFFSKIDKVKNKIDIFYKQNEQELLNFIENKAFQGFEMEITKSDSLKISELINIEKSKLMTKVTSSLAVGLGAVIAMKISAKIAAKITVKTSAKMATKAAASGAGATTGISCGPAVLICSSILAVGSYIATDIAVNKGDEFFSKEALKNDILEILNEEKENIKNQYKLIYGTNLEEITIKYKEILQNVDKQRFLDNLK
;
A
#
# COMPACT_ATOMS: atom_id res chain seq x y z
N MET A 1 -37.85 66.27 51.64
CA MET A 1 -37.21 65.39 50.64
C MET A 1 -35.87 64.94 51.20
N ASN A 2 -35.68 63.63 51.39
CA ASN A 2 -34.67 63.08 52.30
C ASN A 2 -33.25 63.09 51.65
N LYS A 3 -32.22 63.49 52.41
CA LYS A 3 -30.84 63.71 51.90
C LYS A 3 -30.26 62.47 51.18
N LYS A 4 -30.65 61.27 51.62
CA LYS A 4 -30.31 59.97 51.01
C LYS A 4 -30.93 59.73 49.62
N GLU A 5 -32.11 60.29 49.33
CA GLU A 5 -32.76 60.12 48.01
C GLU A 5 -32.12 61.03 46.94
N GLN A 6 -31.69 62.24 47.32
CA GLN A 6 -30.95 63.12 46.43
C GLN A 6 -29.57 62.57 46.06
N GLU A 7 -28.90 61.88 46.98
CA GLU A 7 -27.61 61.23 46.73
C GLU A 7 -27.73 60.04 45.78
N LYS A 8 -28.74 59.18 45.97
CA LYS A 8 -29.05 58.08 45.03
C LYS A 8 -29.39 58.60 43.63
N SER A 9 -30.19 59.67 43.52
CA SER A 9 -30.52 60.28 42.23
C SER A 9 -29.29 60.83 41.51
N LYS A 10 -28.33 61.43 42.24
CA LYS A 10 -27.06 61.90 41.67
C LYS A 10 -26.20 60.73 41.19
N LEU A 11 -26.07 59.66 41.97
CA LEU A 11 -25.30 58.47 41.60
C LEU A 11 -25.85 57.78 40.34
N ILE A 12 -27.18 57.69 40.21
CA ILE A 12 -27.83 57.14 39.00
C ILE A 12 -27.58 58.02 37.77
N LYS A 13 -27.60 59.35 37.93
CA LYS A 13 -27.29 60.27 36.81
C LYS A 13 -25.81 60.17 36.39
N TYR A 14 -24.90 59.96 37.34
CA TYR A 14 -23.48 59.74 37.03
C TYR A 14 -23.23 58.40 36.33
N SER A 15 -23.87 57.32 36.75
CA SER A 15 -23.72 56.01 36.10
C SER A 15 -24.25 56.01 34.67
N ILE A 16 -25.38 56.67 34.41
CA ILE A 16 -25.93 56.83 33.04
C ILE A 16 -24.97 57.64 32.15
N ARG A 17 -24.38 58.72 32.66
CA ARG A 17 -23.40 59.52 31.90
C ARG A 17 -22.15 58.72 31.54
N ILE A 18 -21.62 57.94 32.48
CA ILE A 18 -20.46 57.07 32.24
C ILE A 18 -20.81 56.01 31.20
N PHE A 19 -22.00 55.41 31.29
CA PHE A 19 -22.45 54.42 30.32
C PHE A 19 -22.55 55.00 28.90
N ILE A 20 -23.12 56.19 28.74
CA ILE A 20 -23.21 56.87 27.43
C ILE A 20 -21.81 57.17 26.87
N ILE A 21 -20.87 57.63 27.70
CA ILE A 21 -19.49 57.89 27.28
C ILE A 21 -18.82 56.60 26.79
N LEU A 22 -19.00 55.49 27.50
CA LEU A 22 -18.44 54.18 27.10
C LEU A 22 -19.02 53.68 25.78
N VAL A 23 -20.33 53.87 25.55
CA VAL A 23 -20.98 53.51 24.28
C VAL A 23 -20.43 54.35 23.11
N ILE A 24 -20.27 55.66 23.30
CA ILE A 24 -19.69 56.55 22.28
C ILE A 24 -18.24 56.15 21.99
N LEU A 25 -17.45 55.87 23.03
CA LEU A 25 -16.06 55.41 22.88
C LEU A 25 -16.00 54.08 22.10
N TYR A 26 -16.89 53.14 22.40
CA TYR A 26 -17.00 51.88 21.67
C TYR A 26 -17.34 52.09 20.20
N ILE A 27 -18.29 52.98 19.88
CA ILE A 27 -18.65 53.32 18.49
C ILE A 27 -17.46 53.96 17.76
N ILE A 28 -16.69 54.84 18.42
CA ILE A 28 -15.48 55.43 17.84
C ILE A 28 -14.42 54.37 17.55
N VAL A 29 -14.16 53.45 18.49
CA VAL A 29 -13.20 52.35 18.26
C VAL A 29 -13.69 51.41 17.15
N ALA A 30 -14.98 51.07 17.12
CA ALA A 30 -15.56 50.20 16.09
C ALA A 30 -15.52 50.85 14.70
N THR A 31 -15.79 52.15 14.59
CA THR A 31 -15.68 52.90 13.33
C THR A 31 -14.22 53.05 12.88
N LEU A 32 -13.29 53.30 13.79
CA LEU A 32 -11.85 53.32 13.46
C LEU A 32 -11.32 51.93 13.05
N ALA A 33 -11.79 50.85 13.69
CA ALA A 33 -11.47 49.48 13.30
C ALA A 33 -12.06 49.14 11.92
N TYR A 34 -13.28 49.60 11.65
CA TYR A 34 -13.93 49.46 10.33
C TYR A 34 -13.19 50.24 9.24
N ILE A 35 -12.79 51.49 9.52
CA ILE A 35 -12.03 52.34 8.57
C ILE A 35 -10.63 51.77 8.33
N ARG A 36 -9.94 51.30 9.37
CA ARG A 36 -8.64 50.62 9.22
C ARG A 36 -8.74 49.30 8.44
N ASN A 37 -9.88 48.62 8.52
CA ASN A 37 -10.18 47.45 7.71
C ASN A 37 -10.63 47.82 6.28
N SER A 38 -11.11 49.05 6.03
CA SER A 38 -11.53 49.53 4.70
C SER A 38 -10.46 50.34 3.97
N SER A 39 -9.38 50.76 4.63
CA SER A 39 -8.30 51.58 4.06
C SER A 39 -7.17 50.76 3.42
N HIS A 40 -7.52 49.79 2.59
CA HIS A 40 -6.66 49.29 1.51
C HIS A 40 -7.53 48.95 0.30
N ILE A 41 -8.10 50.00 -0.29
CA ILE A 41 -8.52 50.03 -1.68
C ILE A 41 -8.00 51.35 -2.23
N GLU A 42 -6.73 51.36 -2.63
CA GLU A 42 -6.29 52.27 -3.69
C GLU A 42 -6.81 51.69 -4.99
N ASP A 43 -7.87 52.33 -5.48
CA ASP A 43 -8.53 52.01 -6.73
C ASP A 43 -7.65 52.49 -7.90
N THR A 44 -6.63 51.72 -8.22
CA THR A 44 -6.02 51.76 -9.56
C THR A 44 -6.91 50.92 -10.45
N ASN A 45 -7.83 51.59 -11.13
CA ASN A 45 -8.64 51.03 -12.20
C ASN A 45 -7.73 50.64 -13.40
N GLU A 46 -6.98 49.56 -13.26
CA GLU A 46 -6.81 48.66 -14.39
C GLU A 46 -8.11 47.87 -14.49
N ILE A 47 -8.90 48.15 -15.53
CA ILE A 47 -10.01 47.30 -15.93
C ILE A 47 -9.40 45.94 -16.32
N LYS A 48 -9.20 45.07 -15.32
CA LYS A 48 -8.95 43.66 -15.56
C LYS A 48 -10.30 43.08 -15.96
N THR A 49 -10.46 42.84 -17.26
CA THR A 49 -11.58 42.07 -17.78
C THR A 49 -11.71 40.80 -16.94
N PRO A 50 -12.86 40.53 -16.31
CA PRO A 50 -13.05 39.28 -15.59
C PRO A 50 -12.80 38.15 -16.58
N ILE A 51 -11.82 37.30 -16.28
CA ILE A 51 -11.55 36.11 -17.07
C ILE A 51 -12.85 35.32 -17.13
N THR A 52 -13.39 35.16 -18.33
CA THR A 52 -14.48 34.21 -18.56
C THR A 52 -13.95 32.82 -18.20
N MET A 53 -14.76 31.99 -17.53
CA MET A 53 -14.31 30.66 -17.08
C MET A 53 -13.81 29.77 -18.23
N GLU A 54 -14.26 30.03 -19.46
CA GLU A 54 -13.77 29.43 -20.70
C GLU A 54 -12.28 29.77 -20.98
N LEU A 55 -11.87 31.02 -20.75
CA LEU A 55 -10.49 31.49 -20.88
C LEU A 55 -9.58 30.90 -19.78
N LEU A 56 -10.13 30.65 -18.58
CA LEU A 56 -9.43 29.95 -17.49
C LEU A 56 -9.11 28.51 -17.88
N SER A 57 -10.10 27.78 -18.42
CA SER A 57 -9.94 26.40 -18.87
C SER A 57 -8.89 26.26 -19.99
N ASP A 58 -8.95 27.14 -20.98
CA ASP A 58 -8.00 27.15 -22.10
C ASP A 58 -6.57 27.46 -21.64
N LYS A 59 -6.41 28.39 -20.70
CA LYS A 59 -5.10 28.71 -20.13
C LYS A 59 -4.55 27.59 -19.25
N ILE A 60 -5.39 26.89 -18.47
CA ILE A 60 -5.00 25.68 -17.74
C ILE A 60 -4.52 24.60 -18.72
N LYS A 61 -5.27 24.37 -19.80
CA LYS A 61 -4.92 23.39 -20.83
C LYS A 61 -3.57 23.71 -21.48
N MET A 62 -3.36 24.97 -21.89
CA MET A 62 -2.10 25.42 -22.47
C MET A 62 -0.92 25.26 -21.49
N ASN A 63 -1.12 25.60 -20.21
CA ASN A 63 -0.12 25.42 -19.17
C ASN A 63 0.25 23.94 -18.97
N LEU A 64 -0.75 23.06 -18.93
CA LEU A 64 -0.54 21.61 -18.81
C LEU A 64 0.15 21.02 -20.04
N ASP A 65 -0.19 21.47 -21.25
CA ASP A 65 0.47 21.04 -22.49
C ASP A 65 1.94 21.45 -22.49
N LYS A 66 2.24 22.70 -22.09
CA LYS A 66 3.61 23.20 -21.93
C LYS A 66 4.38 22.45 -20.84
N ALA A 67 3.73 22.09 -19.73
CA ALA A 67 4.33 21.37 -18.62
C ALA A 67 4.38 19.84 -18.83
N SER A 68 3.74 19.31 -19.87
CA SER A 68 3.65 17.88 -20.16
C SER A 68 4.98 17.12 -20.08
N PRO A 69 6.11 17.60 -20.68
CA PRO A 69 7.40 16.91 -20.55
C PRO A 69 7.92 16.88 -19.10
N LEU A 70 7.70 17.95 -18.33
CA LEU A 70 8.11 18.01 -16.92
C LEU A 70 7.27 17.06 -16.05
N ILE A 71 5.96 17.01 -16.30
CA ILE A 71 5.04 16.09 -15.61
C ILE A 71 5.41 14.64 -15.93
N LYS A 72 5.69 14.34 -17.20
CA LYS A 72 6.13 13.00 -17.63
C LYS A 72 7.44 12.59 -16.95
N ASN A 73 8.41 13.50 -16.87
CA ASN A 73 9.67 13.23 -16.18
C ASN A 73 9.44 12.97 -14.68
N LYS A 74 8.71 13.85 -13.98
CA LYS A 74 8.39 13.67 -12.56
C LYS A 74 7.66 12.35 -12.30
N LEU A 75 6.72 11.96 -13.17
CA LEU A 75 6.02 10.67 -13.10
C LEU A 75 6.98 9.48 -13.25
N LEU A 76 7.89 9.52 -14.23
CA LEU A 76 8.86 8.43 -14.45
C LEU A 76 9.84 8.30 -13.28
N THR A 77 10.36 9.41 -12.78
CA THR A 77 11.22 9.43 -11.59
C THR A 77 10.49 8.84 -10.39
N LEU A 78 9.24 9.23 -10.17
CA LEU A 78 8.46 8.72 -9.05
C LEU A 78 8.15 7.23 -9.16
N LYS A 79 7.86 6.76 -10.38
CA LYS A 79 7.68 5.33 -10.66
C LYS A 79 8.94 4.54 -10.29
N GLU A 80 10.11 5.07 -10.61
CA GLU A 80 11.39 4.44 -10.26
C GLU A 80 11.66 4.44 -8.75
N GLU A 81 11.40 5.55 -8.06
CA GLU A 81 11.52 5.64 -6.60
C GLU A 81 10.60 4.64 -5.88
N ILE A 82 9.36 4.48 -6.36
CA ILE A 82 8.42 3.47 -5.86
C ILE A 82 8.94 2.06 -6.15
N ASN A 83 9.48 1.79 -7.34
CA ASN A 83 10.06 0.50 -7.69
C ASN A 83 11.21 0.12 -6.75
N ILE A 84 12.12 1.06 -6.48
CA ILE A 84 13.23 0.89 -5.53
C ILE A 84 12.69 0.58 -4.14
N LYS A 85 11.67 1.33 -3.68
CA LYS A 85 11.08 1.10 -2.37
C LYS A 85 10.43 -0.28 -2.24
N ILE A 86 9.75 -0.74 -3.29
CA ILE A 86 9.19 -2.10 -3.36
C ILE A 86 10.31 -3.13 -3.25
N ASP A 87 11.39 -2.96 -4.01
CA ASP A 87 12.52 -3.89 -4.02
C ASP A 87 13.15 -4.00 -2.62
N GLU A 88 13.44 -2.86 -1.99
CA GLU A 88 14.02 -2.79 -0.64
C GLU A 88 13.18 -3.54 0.40
N GLU A 89 11.87 -3.25 0.47
CA GLU A 89 11.01 -3.82 1.51
C GLU A 89 10.74 -5.32 1.28
N VAL A 90 10.59 -5.74 0.02
CA VAL A 90 10.39 -7.16 -0.32
C VAL A 90 11.70 -7.95 -0.12
N ASP A 91 12.85 -7.42 -0.54
CA ASP A 91 14.15 -8.08 -0.31
C ASP A 91 14.43 -8.21 1.20
N TYR A 92 14.12 -7.18 1.99
CA TYR A 92 14.28 -7.24 3.44
C TYR A 92 13.42 -8.34 4.07
N LEU A 93 12.17 -8.51 3.62
CA LEU A 93 11.29 -9.57 4.10
C LEU A 93 11.87 -10.96 3.80
N PHE A 94 12.24 -11.21 2.54
CA PHE A 94 12.71 -12.53 2.11
C PHE A 94 14.08 -12.87 2.68
N LYS A 95 14.99 -11.89 2.81
CA LYS A 95 16.26 -12.08 3.51
C LYS A 95 16.06 -12.58 4.93
N ASN A 96 15.13 -11.98 5.68
CA ASN A 96 14.81 -12.42 7.04
C ASN A 96 14.26 -13.85 7.11
N ILE A 97 13.52 -14.30 6.10
CA ILE A 97 13.00 -15.67 6.01
C ILE A 97 14.14 -16.64 5.70
N ILE A 98 14.95 -16.31 4.69
CA ILE A 98 16.09 -17.12 4.25
C ILE A 98 17.09 -17.34 5.38
N ASP A 99 17.48 -16.27 6.07
CA ASP A 99 18.52 -16.30 7.10
C ASP A 99 18.09 -17.02 8.40
N LYS A 100 16.78 -17.17 8.65
CA LYS A 100 16.27 -17.63 9.96
C LYS A 100 15.51 -18.94 9.93
N ASN A 101 14.82 -19.25 8.83
CA ASN A 101 13.82 -20.32 8.83
C ASN A 101 14.21 -21.52 7.98
N ILE A 102 14.98 -21.34 6.89
CA ILE A 102 15.27 -22.43 5.95
C ILE A 102 16.05 -23.56 6.63
N ASP A 103 17.16 -23.23 7.30
CA ASP A 103 17.98 -24.26 7.94
C ASP A 103 17.23 -24.96 9.07
N LYS A 104 16.44 -24.22 9.84
CA LYS A 104 15.57 -24.78 10.88
C LYS A 104 14.51 -25.74 10.31
N TYR A 105 13.89 -25.37 9.20
CA TYR A 105 12.93 -26.23 8.51
C TYR A 105 13.62 -27.52 8.00
N LEU A 106 14.79 -27.40 7.37
CA LEU A 106 15.54 -28.55 6.88
C LEU A 106 15.98 -29.47 8.02
N ASP A 107 16.46 -28.93 9.14
CA ASP A 107 16.80 -29.73 10.33
C ASP A 107 15.59 -30.51 10.86
N MET A 108 14.41 -29.89 10.88
CA MET A 108 13.18 -30.56 11.24
C MET A 108 12.80 -31.64 10.22
N HIS A 109 12.77 -31.33 8.93
CA HIS A 109 12.37 -32.24 7.84
C HIS A 109 13.22 -33.52 7.81
N TYR A 110 14.53 -33.39 8.00
CA TYR A 110 15.46 -34.53 8.02
C TYR A 110 15.59 -35.20 9.40
N SER A 111 15.00 -34.65 10.47
CA SER A 111 14.99 -35.30 11.77
C SER A 111 14.06 -36.51 11.81
N PHE A 112 14.39 -37.51 12.64
CA PHE A 112 13.57 -38.71 12.83
C PHE A 112 12.14 -38.35 13.27
N THR A 113 11.98 -37.46 14.25
CA THR A 113 10.67 -37.03 14.75
C THR A 113 9.92 -36.18 13.74
N GLY A 114 10.60 -35.27 13.03
CA GLY A 114 9.98 -34.41 12.02
C GLY A 114 9.44 -35.20 10.83
N SER A 115 10.15 -36.24 10.38
CA SER A 115 9.67 -37.12 9.32
C SER A 115 8.35 -37.82 9.68
N HIS A 116 8.22 -38.30 10.94
CA HIS A 116 6.97 -38.92 11.40
C HIS A 116 5.82 -37.91 11.54
N ILE A 117 6.13 -36.67 11.95
CA ILE A 117 5.14 -35.60 12.02
C ILE A 117 4.63 -35.25 10.60
N GLU A 118 5.54 -35.09 9.64
CA GLU A 118 5.17 -34.79 8.25
C GLU A 118 4.30 -35.90 7.63
N LEU A 119 4.61 -37.17 7.88
CA LEU A 119 3.79 -38.30 7.43
C LEU A 119 2.38 -38.26 8.04
N GLY A 120 2.27 -37.96 9.33
CA GLY A 120 0.98 -37.81 10.01
C GLY A 120 0.15 -36.67 9.42
N ILE A 121 0.78 -35.52 9.16
CA ILE A 121 0.12 -34.35 8.56
C ILE A 121 -0.28 -34.62 7.12
N LEU A 122 0.58 -35.27 6.32
CA LEU A 122 0.26 -35.65 4.95
C LEU A 122 -0.97 -36.58 4.88
N ALA A 123 -1.14 -37.46 5.86
CA ALA A 123 -2.25 -38.41 5.90
C ALA A 123 -3.56 -37.80 6.44
N PHE A 124 -3.49 -36.86 7.38
CA PHE A 124 -4.66 -36.45 8.17
C PHE A 124 -4.86 -34.93 8.31
N GLY A 125 -3.98 -34.10 7.74
CA GLY A 125 -3.99 -32.64 7.93
C GLY A 125 -3.67 -31.84 6.66
N ASP A 126 -3.48 -30.54 6.83
CA ASP A 126 -3.09 -29.62 5.76
C ASP A 126 -1.57 -29.51 5.68
N TYR A 127 -0.99 -30.22 4.72
CA TYR A 127 0.45 -30.26 4.51
C TYR A 127 1.00 -28.92 3.98
N ASP A 128 0.25 -28.22 3.15
CA ASP A 128 0.67 -26.92 2.60
C ASP A 128 0.71 -25.85 3.69
N GLU A 129 -0.30 -25.82 4.57
CA GLU A 129 -0.32 -24.94 5.74
C GLU A 129 0.85 -25.25 6.69
N PHE A 130 1.15 -26.53 6.92
CA PHE A 130 2.29 -26.93 7.76
C PHE A 130 3.63 -26.46 7.19
N ILE A 131 3.89 -26.72 5.89
CA ILE A 131 5.11 -26.28 5.21
C ILE A 131 5.23 -24.76 5.26
N SER A 132 4.15 -24.05 4.93
CA SER A 132 4.09 -22.58 5.00
C SER A 132 4.44 -22.06 6.40
N ALA A 133 3.83 -22.63 7.45
CA ALA A 133 4.04 -22.20 8.82
C ALA A 133 5.47 -22.45 9.31
N GLN A 134 6.09 -23.57 8.92
CA GLN A 134 7.47 -23.89 9.32
C GLN A 134 8.51 -23.07 8.56
N LEU A 135 8.27 -22.84 7.26
CA LEU A 135 9.24 -22.18 6.39
C LEU A 135 9.10 -20.65 6.42
N LEU A 136 7.90 -20.13 6.26
CA LEU A 136 7.65 -18.69 6.18
C LEU A 136 7.40 -18.08 7.57
N GLY A 137 6.95 -18.91 8.51
CA GLY A 137 6.50 -18.50 9.83
C GLY A 137 5.01 -18.19 9.86
N LYS A 138 4.35 -18.50 10.98
CA LYS A 138 2.90 -18.25 11.18
C LYS A 138 2.49 -16.78 11.02
N ASP A 139 3.44 -15.85 11.18
CA ASP A 139 3.24 -14.41 11.05
C ASP A 139 3.59 -13.85 9.66
N PHE A 140 3.89 -14.71 8.67
CA PHE A 140 4.27 -14.28 7.31
C PHE A 140 3.24 -13.35 6.67
N PHE A 141 1.96 -13.66 6.79
CA PHE A 141 0.88 -12.80 6.29
C PHE A 141 0.94 -11.40 6.88
N SER A 142 1.09 -11.29 8.21
CA SER A 142 1.23 -10.01 8.89
C SER A 142 2.50 -9.26 8.48
N LYS A 143 3.59 -9.98 8.19
CA LYS A 143 4.84 -9.38 7.70
C LYS A 143 4.70 -8.82 6.28
N ILE A 144 4.01 -9.53 5.37
CA ILE A 144 3.68 -9.02 4.04
C ILE A 144 2.79 -7.77 4.14
N ASP A 145 1.78 -7.79 5.00
CA ASP A 145 0.91 -6.60 5.20
C ASP A 145 1.70 -5.40 5.72
N LYS A 146 2.69 -5.62 6.59
CA LYS A 146 3.60 -4.54 7.04
C LYS A 146 4.45 -3.99 5.90
N VAL A 147 4.98 -4.85 5.03
CA VAL A 147 5.69 -4.43 3.82
C VAL A 147 4.78 -3.59 2.93
N LYS A 148 3.58 -4.09 2.64
CA LYS A 148 2.56 -3.37 1.88
C LYS A 148 2.25 -2.00 2.48
N ASN A 149 2.02 -1.93 3.79
CA ASN A 149 1.70 -0.68 4.47
C ASN A 149 2.84 0.35 4.35
N LYS A 150 4.10 -0.07 4.42
CA LYS A 150 5.23 0.83 4.21
C LYS A 150 5.29 1.37 2.79
N ILE A 151 5.04 0.50 1.80
CA ILE A 151 4.96 0.91 0.39
C ILE A 151 3.78 1.86 0.18
N ASP A 152 2.61 1.58 0.76
CA ASP A 152 1.41 2.44 0.70
C ASP A 152 1.67 3.82 1.30
N ILE A 153 2.36 3.91 2.43
CA ILE A 153 2.71 5.20 3.06
C ILE A 153 3.63 6.00 2.13
N PHE A 154 4.69 5.36 1.61
CA PHE A 154 5.62 6.00 0.69
C PHE A 154 4.92 6.44 -0.60
N TYR A 155 4.08 5.59 -1.18
CA TYR A 155 3.28 5.88 -2.37
C TYR A 155 2.37 7.09 -2.14
N LYS A 156 1.59 7.11 -1.05
CA LYS A 156 0.62 8.19 -0.79
C LYS A 156 1.28 9.55 -0.61
N GLN A 157 2.43 9.60 0.06
CA GLN A 157 3.21 10.84 0.21
C GLN A 157 3.64 11.40 -1.15
N ASN A 158 4.23 10.52 -1.96
CA ASN A 158 4.74 10.83 -3.28
C ASN A 158 3.64 11.16 -4.32
N GLU A 159 2.51 10.47 -4.23
CA GLU A 159 1.31 10.75 -5.01
C GLU A 159 0.81 12.17 -4.74
N GLN A 160 0.70 12.57 -3.47
CA GLN A 160 0.31 13.93 -3.11
C GLN A 160 1.27 14.98 -3.67
N GLU A 161 2.58 14.74 -3.59
CA GLU A 161 3.59 15.63 -4.17
C GLU A 161 3.45 15.76 -5.69
N LEU A 162 3.21 14.65 -6.40
CA LEU A 162 2.98 14.66 -7.85
C LEU A 162 1.73 15.47 -8.21
N LEU A 163 0.61 15.25 -7.52
CA LEU A 163 -0.62 15.98 -7.79
C LEU A 163 -0.44 17.48 -7.50
N ASN A 164 0.21 17.85 -6.40
CA ASN A 164 0.54 19.25 -6.09
C ASN A 164 1.44 19.87 -7.17
N PHE A 165 2.41 19.11 -7.69
CA PHE A 165 3.26 19.58 -8.79
C PHE A 165 2.45 19.85 -10.06
N ILE A 166 1.53 18.95 -10.43
CA ILE A 166 0.65 19.11 -11.61
C ILE A 166 -0.26 20.34 -11.42
N GLU A 167 -0.86 20.48 -10.24
CA GLU A 167 -1.73 21.59 -9.86
C GLU A 167 -0.98 22.94 -9.97
N ASN A 168 0.21 23.03 -9.39
CA ASN A 168 1.06 24.22 -9.47
C ASN A 168 1.43 24.59 -10.92
N LYS A 169 1.64 23.60 -11.79
CA LYS A 169 1.90 23.84 -13.21
C LYS A 169 0.64 24.29 -13.94
N ALA A 170 -0.52 23.72 -13.64
CA ALA A 170 -1.80 24.13 -14.21
C ALA A 170 -2.11 25.60 -13.90
N PHE A 171 -1.92 26.02 -12.64
CA PHE A 171 -2.25 27.37 -12.17
C PHE A 171 -1.10 28.39 -12.27
N GLN A 172 -0.03 28.06 -12.99
CA GLN A 172 1.08 28.99 -13.17
C GLN A 172 0.61 30.27 -13.88
N GLY A 173 0.80 31.43 -13.23
CA GLY A 173 0.47 32.74 -13.78
C GLY A 173 -0.99 33.18 -13.65
N PHE A 174 -1.77 32.55 -12.77
CA PHE A 174 -3.16 32.96 -12.47
C PHE A 174 -3.31 33.92 -11.28
N GLU A 175 -2.26 34.11 -10.48
CA GLU A 175 -2.27 34.96 -9.27
C GLU A 175 -2.64 36.42 -9.55
N MET A 176 -2.43 36.91 -10.77
CA MET A 176 -2.71 38.30 -11.16
C MET A 176 -4.08 38.50 -11.83
N GLU A 177 -4.82 37.42 -12.04
CA GLU A 177 -5.82 37.31 -13.11
C GLU A 177 -7.21 36.84 -12.60
N ILE A 178 -7.28 36.28 -11.38
CA ILE A 178 -8.51 35.77 -10.76
C ILE A 178 -8.81 36.55 -9.47
N THR A 179 -10.09 36.87 -9.24
CA THR A 179 -10.55 37.46 -7.96
C THR A 179 -10.37 36.47 -6.81
N LYS A 180 -10.04 36.97 -5.61
CA LYS A 180 -9.85 36.14 -4.40
C LYS A 180 -11.04 35.21 -4.08
N SER A 181 -12.27 35.61 -4.38
CA SER A 181 -13.46 34.77 -4.18
C SER A 181 -13.52 33.56 -5.12
N ASP A 182 -13.10 33.75 -6.36
CA ASP A 182 -13.18 32.73 -7.40
C ASP A 182 -12.03 31.74 -7.25
N SER A 183 -10.84 32.21 -6.86
CA SER A 183 -9.70 31.35 -6.53
C SER A 183 -10.03 30.40 -5.37
N LEU A 184 -10.76 30.87 -4.35
CA LEU A 184 -11.18 30.04 -3.22
C LEU A 184 -12.15 28.94 -3.66
N LYS A 185 -13.19 29.28 -4.43
CA LYS A 185 -14.16 28.30 -4.94
C LYS A 185 -13.51 27.24 -5.84
N ILE A 186 -12.62 27.67 -6.74
CA ILE A 186 -11.86 26.77 -7.61
C ILE A 186 -11.01 25.81 -6.78
N SER A 187 -10.27 26.32 -5.80
CA SER A 187 -9.43 25.49 -4.93
C SER A 187 -10.25 24.47 -4.12
N GLU A 188 -11.44 24.84 -3.65
CA GLU A 188 -12.33 23.96 -2.91
C GLU A 188 -12.83 22.80 -3.79
N LEU A 189 -13.30 23.11 -5.01
CA LEU A 189 -13.76 22.10 -5.95
C LEU A 189 -12.66 21.10 -6.32
N ILE A 190 -11.46 21.60 -6.60
CA ILE A 190 -10.30 20.78 -6.95
C ILE A 190 -9.92 19.87 -5.77
N ASN A 191 -9.91 20.39 -4.55
CA ASN A 191 -9.62 19.59 -3.36
C ASN A 191 -10.66 18.49 -3.13
N ILE A 192 -11.94 18.76 -3.38
CA ILE A 192 -13.01 17.75 -3.30
C ILE A 192 -12.78 16.64 -4.34
N GLU A 193 -12.47 16.97 -5.59
CA GLU A 193 -12.29 15.96 -6.63
C GLU A 193 -10.99 15.19 -6.49
N LYS A 194 -9.91 15.87 -6.10
CA LYS A 194 -8.63 15.27 -5.71
C LYS A 194 -8.82 14.25 -4.59
N SER A 195 -9.53 14.61 -3.52
CA SER A 195 -9.77 13.68 -2.40
C SER A 195 -10.60 12.46 -2.80
N LYS A 196 -11.62 12.64 -3.65
CA LYS A 196 -12.40 11.52 -4.23
C LYS A 196 -11.52 10.59 -5.06
N LEU A 197 -10.68 11.17 -5.93
CA LEU A 197 -9.77 10.42 -6.79
C LEU A 197 -8.76 9.62 -5.95
N MET A 198 -8.12 10.26 -4.97
CA MET A 198 -7.20 9.61 -4.02
C MET A 198 -7.86 8.45 -3.28
N THR A 199 -9.13 8.62 -2.87
CA THR A 199 -9.90 7.56 -2.19
C THR A 199 -10.17 6.36 -3.10
N LYS A 200 -10.55 6.62 -4.36
CA LYS A 200 -10.82 5.58 -5.36
C LYS A 200 -9.55 4.81 -5.77
N VAL A 201 -8.41 5.49 -5.86
CA VAL A 201 -7.12 4.85 -6.18
C VAL A 201 -6.57 4.11 -4.96
N THR A 202 -6.78 4.61 -3.75
CA THR A 202 -6.38 3.89 -2.53
C THR A 202 -7.10 2.55 -2.39
N SER A 203 -8.34 2.40 -2.86
CA SER A 203 -9.05 1.11 -2.80
C SER A 203 -8.51 0.07 -3.78
N SER A 204 -7.95 0.46 -4.94
CA SER A 204 -7.31 -0.48 -5.86
C SER A 204 -5.98 -1.02 -5.30
N LEU A 205 -5.34 -0.29 -4.38
CA LEU A 205 -4.17 -0.74 -3.63
C LEU A 205 -4.50 -1.73 -2.50
N ALA A 206 -5.78 -1.99 -2.19
CA ALA A 206 -6.15 -2.85 -1.06
C ALA A 206 -5.93 -4.36 -1.31
N VAL A 207 -5.42 -4.76 -2.48
CA VAL A 207 -5.20 -6.17 -2.82
C VAL A 207 -4.19 -6.81 -1.85
N GLY A 208 -4.67 -7.75 -1.03
CA GLY A 208 -3.84 -8.54 -0.12
C GLY A 208 -3.20 -9.72 -0.85
N LEU A 209 -1.89 -9.62 -1.14
CA LEU A 209 -1.16 -10.70 -1.83
C LEU A 209 -0.66 -11.80 -0.88
N GLY A 210 -0.57 -11.52 0.43
CA GLY A 210 0.13 -12.38 1.40
C GLY A 210 -0.34 -13.83 1.45
N ALA A 211 -1.66 -14.07 1.47
CA ALA A 211 -2.20 -15.43 1.53
C ALA A 211 -1.95 -16.21 0.24
N VAL A 212 -2.14 -15.55 -0.92
CA VAL A 212 -1.92 -16.16 -2.24
C VAL A 212 -0.46 -16.53 -2.44
N ILE A 213 0.46 -15.66 -2.00
CA ILE A 213 1.91 -15.90 -2.05
C ILE A 213 2.27 -17.11 -1.17
N ALA A 214 1.80 -17.12 0.08
CA ALA A 214 2.12 -18.18 1.03
C ALA A 214 1.70 -19.55 0.48
N MET A 215 0.48 -19.64 -0.06
CA MET A 215 -0.04 -20.87 -0.68
C MET A 215 0.77 -21.30 -1.91
N LYS A 216 1.21 -20.37 -2.76
CA LYS A 216 2.03 -20.70 -3.93
C LYS A 216 3.40 -21.25 -3.55
N ILE A 217 4.05 -20.62 -2.57
CA ILE A 217 5.35 -21.07 -2.08
C ILE A 217 5.21 -22.47 -1.46
N SER A 218 4.24 -22.68 -0.57
CA SER A 218 4.05 -23.98 0.07
C SER A 218 3.73 -25.09 -0.93
N ALA A 219 2.82 -24.84 -1.88
CA ALA A 219 2.46 -25.83 -2.89
C ALA A 219 3.64 -26.23 -3.79
N LYS A 220 4.47 -25.27 -4.23
CA LYS A 220 5.67 -25.56 -5.03
C LYS A 220 6.69 -26.40 -4.25
N ILE A 221 6.88 -26.09 -2.96
CA ILE A 221 7.82 -26.80 -2.10
C ILE A 221 7.29 -28.20 -1.77
N ALA A 222 6.02 -28.33 -1.42
CA ALA A 222 5.36 -29.62 -1.19
C ALA A 222 5.50 -30.53 -2.41
N ALA A 223 5.26 -30.01 -3.62
CA ALA A 223 5.45 -30.75 -4.86
C ALA A 223 6.89 -31.26 -5.04
N LYS A 224 7.90 -30.42 -4.75
CA LYS A 224 9.32 -30.81 -4.83
C LYS A 224 9.67 -31.93 -3.82
N ILE A 225 9.12 -31.86 -2.61
CA ILE A 225 9.31 -32.88 -1.58
C ILE A 225 8.69 -34.21 -2.01
N THR A 226 7.43 -34.20 -2.47
CA THR A 226 6.74 -35.43 -2.93
C THR A 226 7.50 -36.12 -4.07
N VAL A 227 8.04 -35.36 -5.03
CA VAL A 227 8.82 -35.91 -6.15
C VAL A 227 10.14 -36.54 -5.67
N LYS A 228 10.90 -35.87 -4.79
CA LYS A 228 12.18 -36.43 -4.31
C LYS A 228 11.99 -37.65 -3.42
N THR A 229 10.94 -37.68 -2.60
CA THR A 229 10.64 -38.82 -1.72
C THR A 229 10.17 -40.04 -2.51
N SER A 230 9.32 -39.85 -3.54
CA SER A 230 8.87 -40.94 -4.41
C SER A 230 10.01 -41.53 -5.26
N ALA A 231 10.93 -40.70 -5.76
CA ALA A 231 12.11 -41.16 -6.49
C ALA A 231 13.08 -42.01 -5.62
N LYS A 232 13.27 -41.63 -4.35
CA LYS A 232 14.08 -42.41 -3.39
C LYS A 232 13.47 -43.78 -3.08
N MET A 233 12.14 -43.85 -2.98
CA MET A 233 11.45 -45.12 -2.71
C MET A 233 11.47 -46.04 -3.94
N ALA A 234 11.32 -45.49 -5.15
CA ALA A 234 11.40 -46.24 -6.40
C ALA A 234 12.80 -46.83 -6.66
N THR A 235 13.86 -46.07 -6.36
CA THR A 235 15.25 -46.53 -6.50
C THR A 235 15.66 -47.55 -5.44
N LYS A 236 15.24 -47.39 -4.18
CA LYS A 236 15.43 -48.40 -3.11
C LYS A 236 14.69 -49.71 -3.43
N ALA A 237 13.50 -49.66 -4.04
CA ALA A 237 12.76 -50.84 -4.48
C ALA A 237 13.44 -51.55 -5.67
N ALA A 238 14.08 -50.81 -6.58
CA ALA A 238 14.85 -51.37 -7.69
C ALA A 238 16.19 -51.99 -7.23
N ALA A 239 16.85 -51.38 -6.23
CA ALA A 239 18.14 -51.83 -5.72
C ALA A 239 18.05 -53.02 -4.75
N SER A 240 16.92 -53.22 -4.05
CA SER A 240 16.75 -54.30 -3.08
C SER A 240 16.57 -55.69 -3.71
N GLY A 241 16.58 -55.81 -5.05
CA GLY A 241 16.41 -57.10 -5.74
C GLY A 241 15.07 -57.78 -5.48
N ALA A 242 14.13 -57.10 -4.82
CA ALA A 242 12.76 -57.54 -4.62
C ALA A 242 11.98 -57.34 -5.93
N GLY A 243 12.28 -58.20 -6.89
CA GLY A 243 11.49 -58.35 -8.10
C GLY A 243 10.02 -58.51 -7.73
N ALA A 244 9.20 -57.67 -8.35
CA ALA A 244 7.80 -57.88 -8.69
C ALA A 244 7.16 -59.18 -8.15
N THR A 245 6.34 -59.08 -7.10
CA THR A 245 5.01 -59.70 -7.03
C THR A 245 4.31 -59.24 -5.75
N THR A 246 3.62 -58.09 -5.82
CA THR A 246 2.31 -57.77 -5.18
C THR A 246 2.20 -56.26 -5.01
N GLY A 247 1.41 -55.61 -5.87
CA GLY A 247 0.94 -54.23 -5.62
C GLY A 247 1.46 -53.12 -6.55
N ILE A 248 1.68 -53.38 -7.83
CA ILE A 248 1.76 -52.31 -8.85
C ILE A 248 0.33 -51.79 -9.11
N SER A 249 -0.26 -51.05 -8.18
CA SER A 249 -1.52 -50.34 -8.45
C SER A 249 -1.73 -49.05 -7.67
N CYS A 250 -0.74 -48.59 -6.91
CA CYS A 250 -0.77 -47.23 -6.40
C CYS A 250 0.46 -46.52 -6.88
N GLY A 251 0.24 -45.55 -7.77
CA GLY A 251 1.28 -44.73 -8.39
C GLY A 251 1.98 -43.84 -7.34
N PRO A 252 2.14 -42.53 -7.57
CA PRO A 252 2.90 -41.63 -6.67
C PRO A 252 2.46 -41.61 -5.19
N ALA A 253 1.33 -42.24 -4.85
CA ALA A 253 0.75 -42.38 -3.51
C ALA A 253 1.16 -43.69 -2.78
N VAL A 254 2.41 -44.16 -2.92
CA VAL A 254 2.90 -45.40 -2.28
C VAL A 254 2.66 -45.43 -0.76
N LEU A 255 2.67 -44.26 -0.10
CA LEU A 255 2.48 -44.16 1.34
C LEU A 255 1.07 -44.58 1.83
N ILE A 256 0.06 -44.59 0.98
CA ILE A 256 -1.34 -44.78 1.40
C ILE A 256 -1.90 -46.15 0.98
N CYS A 257 -1.23 -46.85 0.06
CA CYS A 257 -1.78 -48.08 -0.50
C CYS A 257 -1.15 -49.39 -0.04
N SER A 258 -0.03 -49.37 0.68
CA SER A 258 0.40 -50.56 1.41
C SER A 258 -0.15 -50.46 2.83
N SER A 259 -1.38 -50.95 3.01
CA SER A 259 -1.89 -51.20 4.34
C SER A 259 -0.89 -52.07 5.14
N ILE A 260 -0.35 -51.51 6.22
CA ILE A 260 -0.08 -52.21 7.48
C ILE A 260 1.12 -53.20 7.54
N LEU A 261 1.82 -53.56 6.45
CA LEU A 261 2.86 -54.62 6.49
C LEU A 261 4.34 -54.22 6.31
N ALA A 262 4.76 -53.00 6.68
CA ALA A 262 6.19 -52.64 6.68
C ALA A 262 6.65 -51.75 7.84
N VAL A 263 5.91 -51.65 8.94
CA VAL A 263 6.32 -50.84 10.10
C VAL A 263 7.56 -51.44 10.80
N GLY A 264 7.84 -52.73 10.63
CA GLY A 264 8.97 -53.41 11.28
C GLY A 264 10.27 -53.49 10.47
N SER A 265 10.22 -53.56 9.14
CA SER A 265 11.41 -53.76 8.28
C SER A 265 12.01 -52.46 7.73
N TYR A 266 11.25 -51.35 7.71
CA TYR A 266 11.75 -50.02 7.32
C TYR A 266 12.70 -49.40 8.37
N ILE A 267 12.48 -49.69 9.66
CA ILE A 267 13.19 -49.03 10.77
C ILE A 267 14.63 -49.55 10.98
N ALA A 268 14.93 -50.81 10.63
CA ALA A 268 16.25 -51.41 10.89
C ALA A 268 17.31 -51.10 9.81
N THR A 269 16.90 -50.83 8.57
CA THR A 269 17.83 -50.60 7.43
C THR A 269 18.24 -49.13 7.26
N ASP A 270 17.54 -48.19 7.91
CA ASP A 270 17.70 -46.74 7.66
C ASP A 270 18.80 -46.08 8.51
N ILE A 271 19.34 -46.70 9.56
CA ILE A 271 20.26 -46.01 10.48
C ILE A 271 21.71 -45.91 9.93
N ALA A 272 22.14 -46.83 9.06
CA ALA A 272 23.53 -46.90 8.59
C ALA A 272 23.79 -46.25 7.21
N VAL A 273 22.78 -46.13 6.35
CA VAL A 273 22.90 -45.59 4.98
C VAL A 273 22.43 -44.12 4.87
N ASN A 274 21.63 -43.63 5.83
CA ASN A 274 21.04 -42.29 5.75
C ASN A 274 22.07 -41.15 5.83
N LYS A 275 23.19 -41.26 6.57
CA LYS A 275 24.08 -40.10 6.80
C LYS A 275 24.76 -39.53 5.55
N GLY A 276 25.07 -40.38 4.55
CA GLY A 276 25.72 -39.95 3.31
C GLY A 276 24.75 -39.36 2.28
N ASP A 277 23.56 -39.95 2.17
CA ASP A 277 22.52 -39.57 1.20
C ASP A 277 21.63 -38.42 1.72
N GLU A 278 21.56 -38.23 3.04
CA GLU A 278 20.89 -37.13 3.72
C GLU A 278 21.57 -35.78 3.46
N PHE A 279 22.91 -35.73 3.45
CA PHE A 279 23.65 -34.48 3.23
C PHE A 279 23.43 -33.92 1.81
N PHE A 280 23.61 -34.74 0.77
CA PHE A 280 23.37 -34.32 -0.62
C PHE A 280 21.88 -34.01 -0.89
N SER A 281 20.96 -34.73 -0.24
CA SER A 281 19.53 -34.45 -0.34
C SER A 281 19.13 -33.14 0.33
N LYS A 282 19.72 -32.83 1.49
CA LYS A 282 19.43 -31.62 2.26
C LYS A 282 19.89 -30.36 1.53
N GLU A 283 21.10 -30.36 0.98
CA GLU A 283 21.60 -29.25 0.17
C GLU A 283 20.79 -29.08 -1.12
N ALA A 284 20.42 -30.18 -1.79
CA ALA A 284 19.58 -30.12 -2.98
C ALA A 284 18.20 -29.51 -2.68
N LEU A 285 17.53 -29.95 -1.60
CA LEU A 285 16.25 -29.38 -1.19
C LEU A 285 16.38 -27.92 -0.75
N LYS A 286 17.48 -27.56 -0.06
CA LYS A 286 17.78 -26.17 0.31
C LYS A 286 17.83 -25.28 -0.93
N ASN A 287 18.53 -25.73 -1.97
CA ASN A 287 18.65 -24.99 -3.23
C ASN A 287 17.30 -24.86 -3.95
N ASP A 288 16.49 -25.93 -3.99
CA ASP A 288 15.13 -25.87 -4.54
C ASP A 288 14.25 -24.85 -3.78
N ILE A 289 14.32 -24.84 -2.45
CA ILE A 289 13.57 -23.89 -1.61
C ILE A 289 14.05 -22.45 -1.88
N LEU A 290 15.36 -22.23 -1.95
CA LEU A 290 15.93 -20.91 -2.25
C LEU A 290 15.53 -20.41 -3.63
N GLU A 291 15.51 -21.30 -4.63
CA GLU A 291 15.05 -20.98 -5.99
C GLU A 291 13.59 -20.56 -5.97
N ILE A 292 12.70 -21.34 -5.35
CA ILE A 292 11.27 -21.02 -5.24
C ILE A 292 11.04 -19.70 -4.50
N LEU A 293 11.75 -19.48 -3.39
CA LEU A 293 11.65 -18.24 -2.62
C LEU A 293 12.12 -17.03 -3.44
N ASN A 294 13.21 -17.16 -4.19
CA ASN A 294 13.70 -16.09 -5.06
C ASN A 294 12.76 -15.81 -6.24
N GLU A 295 12.20 -16.85 -6.85
CA GLU A 295 11.21 -16.73 -7.93
C GLU A 295 9.96 -15.99 -7.42
N GLU A 296 9.38 -16.43 -6.30
CA GLU A 296 8.19 -15.79 -5.75
C GLU A 296 8.48 -14.38 -5.20
N LYS A 297 9.69 -14.13 -4.69
CA LYS A 297 10.14 -12.78 -4.33
C LYS A 297 10.07 -11.83 -5.53
N GLU A 298 10.60 -12.24 -6.68
CA GLU A 298 10.56 -11.42 -7.90
C GLU A 298 9.14 -11.29 -8.46
N ASN A 299 8.32 -12.34 -8.37
CA ASN A 299 6.90 -12.28 -8.72
C ASN A 299 6.14 -11.23 -7.88
N ILE A 300 6.41 -11.16 -6.58
CA ILE A 300 5.80 -10.18 -5.67
C ILE A 300 6.22 -8.76 -6.03
N LYS A 301 7.52 -8.54 -6.25
CA LYS A 301 8.04 -7.24 -6.69
C LYS A 301 7.32 -6.80 -7.96
N ASN A 302 7.23 -7.67 -8.97
CA ASN A 302 6.59 -7.36 -10.24
C ASN A 302 5.09 -7.05 -10.09
N GLN A 303 4.36 -7.81 -9.26
CA GLN A 303 2.96 -7.54 -9.00
C GLN A 303 2.75 -6.18 -8.31
N TYR A 304 3.55 -5.84 -7.30
CA TYR A 304 3.47 -4.52 -6.68
C TYR A 304 3.85 -3.41 -7.67
N LYS A 305 4.96 -3.54 -8.40
CA LYS A 305 5.39 -2.55 -9.40
C LYS A 305 4.30 -2.29 -10.44
N LEU A 306 3.61 -3.33 -10.90
CA LEU A 306 2.48 -3.21 -11.82
C LEU A 306 1.31 -2.46 -11.18
N ILE A 307 0.89 -2.86 -9.97
CA ILE A 307 -0.24 -2.25 -9.26
C ILE A 307 0.02 -0.76 -9.00
N TYR A 308 1.12 -0.42 -8.35
CA TYR A 308 1.44 0.97 -8.01
C TYR A 308 1.75 1.81 -9.26
N GLY A 309 2.46 1.25 -10.23
CA GLY A 309 2.77 1.94 -11.48
C GLY A 309 1.52 2.28 -12.30
N THR A 310 0.59 1.33 -12.44
CA THR A 310 -0.67 1.54 -13.15
C THR A 310 -1.54 2.58 -12.46
N ASN A 311 -1.64 2.50 -11.12
CA ASN A 311 -2.39 3.46 -10.33
C ASN A 311 -1.82 4.88 -10.44
N LEU A 312 -0.49 5.01 -10.45
CA LEU A 312 0.18 6.31 -10.58
C LEU A 312 -0.04 6.94 -11.96
N GLU A 313 -0.06 6.13 -13.02
CA GLU A 313 -0.40 6.57 -14.38
C GLU A 313 -1.87 7.00 -14.47
N GLU A 314 -2.79 6.17 -13.95
CA GLU A 314 -4.23 6.43 -13.95
C GLU A 314 -4.59 7.70 -13.18
N ILE A 315 -4.01 7.90 -11.99
CA ILE A 315 -4.28 9.10 -11.19
C ILE A 315 -3.76 10.36 -11.87
N THR A 316 -2.60 10.27 -12.53
CA THR A 316 -2.01 11.39 -13.28
C THR A 316 -2.90 11.81 -14.43
N ILE A 317 -3.43 10.85 -15.20
CA ILE A 317 -4.33 11.12 -16.34
C ILE A 317 -5.63 11.75 -15.84
N LYS A 318 -6.30 11.12 -14.88
CA LYS A 318 -7.60 11.60 -14.37
C LYS A 318 -7.49 12.95 -13.69
N TYR A 319 -6.39 13.22 -13.00
CA TYR A 319 -6.20 14.50 -12.35
C TYR A 319 -5.99 15.64 -13.36
N LYS A 320 -5.26 15.38 -14.45
CA LYS A 320 -5.17 16.34 -15.57
C LYS A 320 -6.53 16.60 -16.19
N GLU A 321 -7.34 15.55 -16.41
CA GLU A 321 -8.71 15.68 -16.93
C GLU A 321 -9.59 16.52 -16.00
N ILE A 322 -9.51 16.30 -14.69
CA ILE A 322 -10.21 17.12 -13.68
C ILE A 322 -9.82 18.59 -13.85
N LEU A 323 -8.51 18.90 -13.86
CA LEU A 323 -8.00 20.26 -13.98
C LEU A 323 -8.44 20.94 -15.29
N GLN A 324 -8.44 20.22 -16.40
CA GLN A 324 -8.89 20.72 -17.71
C GLN A 324 -10.41 20.93 -17.79
N ASN A 325 -11.19 20.35 -16.89
CA ASN A 325 -12.66 20.41 -16.90
C ASN A 325 -13.25 21.20 -15.71
N VAL A 326 -12.42 21.91 -14.92
CA VAL A 326 -12.85 22.73 -13.77
C VAL A 326 -13.95 23.74 -14.15
N ASP A 327 -14.06 24.11 -15.43
CA ASP A 327 -15.09 24.98 -16.01
C ASP A 327 -16.43 24.27 -16.32
N LYS A 328 -16.39 23.02 -16.80
CA LYS A 328 -17.53 22.41 -17.53
C LYS A 328 -18.63 21.78 -16.68
N GLN A 329 -18.34 21.30 -15.47
CA GLN A 329 -19.27 20.35 -14.80
C GLN A 329 -19.94 20.81 -13.51
N ARG A 330 -19.56 21.93 -12.88
CA ARG A 330 -20.11 22.24 -11.53
C ARG A 330 -20.55 23.67 -11.25
N PHE A 331 -20.21 24.64 -12.08
CA PHE A 331 -20.82 25.97 -11.95
C PHE A 331 -22.31 25.94 -12.31
N LEU A 332 -22.71 25.08 -13.25
CA LEU A 332 -24.11 24.91 -13.66
C LEU A 332 -24.95 24.09 -12.65
N ASP A 333 -24.33 23.16 -11.92
CA ASP A 333 -25.03 22.33 -10.94
C ASP A 333 -25.16 22.96 -9.55
N ASN A 334 -24.28 23.92 -9.20
CA ASN A 334 -24.35 24.70 -7.95
C ASN A 334 -25.11 26.04 -8.11
N LEU A 335 -25.65 26.32 -9.30
CA LEU A 335 -26.56 27.45 -9.58
C LEU A 335 -28.04 27.03 -9.66
N LYS A 336 -28.36 25.76 -9.37
CA LYS A 336 -29.72 25.23 -9.19
C LYS A 336 -29.95 24.84 -7.74
#